data_AF-A0A6J5UF14-F1
#
_entry.id   AF-A0A6J5UF14-F1
#
_cell.length_a   1.000
_cell.length_b   1.000
_cell.length_c   1.000
_cell.angle_alpha   90.00
_cell.angle_beta   90.00
_cell.angle_gamma   90.00
#
_symmetry.space_group_name_H-M   'P 1'
#
loop_
_entity.id
_entity.type
_entity.pdbx_description
1 polymer ?
#
loop_
_entity_poly.entity_id
_entity_poly.type
_entity_poly.pdbx_seq_one_letter_code
_entity_poly.pdbx_strand_id
1 'polypeptide(L)'
;MELSYLCFLLVFSTTTFLNVDASFTGTYGVNYGRIADNIPSPHSVVTLLKAAKIKNIRIYDADHEVLTAFKGSGIQIIVGLGNESLKDISVAEDRAMNWINENVQPYIPGTHISGIAVGNEILGGADVELWEALLPAAKNVYSALQRLGLAKSIEVSSPHSEAVFANSYPPSACIFREDVAQYIKPLLEFFSQINSPFYINAYPFLAYKSDPEHIDLNYALFKKNAGIQDTKTNLHYDNMFDAMVDAAYFALEKAGFEKTEVIVSETGWASKGDQNEAGADPKNARTYNYNLRKRLTKKKGTPHRPKTVVKAYIFALFNENLKPGPTSERNFGLFKADGSISYDIGFTGLVGPSAASSSLLNYKGLGLRGWFQSSHTWVFTSCAAVLFLMLT
;
A
#
# COMPACT_ATOMS: atom_id res chain seq x y z
N MET A 1 9.32 -34.46 64.20
CA MET A 1 8.26 -34.08 63.24
C MET A 1 8.32 -32.57 63.13
N GLU A 2 9.19 -32.04 62.28
CA GLU A 2 9.23 -30.61 61.97
C GLU A 2 9.05 -30.46 60.46
N LEU A 3 7.98 -29.77 60.07
CA LEU A 3 7.67 -29.43 58.69
C LEU A 3 8.16 -28.00 58.44
N SER A 4 9.28 -27.86 57.72
CA SER A 4 9.73 -26.58 57.19
C SER A 4 8.93 -26.25 55.92
N TYR A 5 8.12 -25.20 55.96
CA TYR A 5 7.48 -24.61 54.79
C TYR A 5 8.47 -23.67 54.09
N LEU A 6 8.88 -24.03 52.86
CA LEU A 6 9.64 -23.15 51.97
C LEU A 6 8.69 -22.61 50.90
N CYS A 7 8.30 -21.34 51.03
CA CYS A 7 7.54 -20.61 50.00
C CYS A 7 8.48 -20.26 48.83
N PHE A 8 8.28 -20.91 47.68
CA PHE A 8 8.87 -20.47 46.41
C PHE A 8 8.03 -19.34 45.81
N LEU A 9 8.55 -18.11 45.82
CA LEU A 9 8.04 -16.99 45.04
C LEU A 9 8.49 -17.17 43.58
N LEU A 10 7.56 -17.58 42.71
CA LEU A 10 7.72 -17.57 41.26
C LEU A 10 7.62 -16.12 40.75
N VAL A 11 8.77 -15.49 40.51
CA VAL A 11 8.85 -14.24 39.76
C VAL A 11 8.62 -14.59 38.28
N PHE A 12 7.39 -14.39 37.79
CA PHE A 12 7.13 -14.38 36.36
C PHE A 12 7.79 -13.13 35.76
N SER A 13 9.01 -13.29 35.26
CA SER A 13 9.60 -12.35 34.32
C SER A 13 8.81 -12.45 33.02
N THR A 14 7.82 -11.60 32.83
CA THR A 14 7.24 -11.36 31.51
C THR A 14 8.30 -10.63 30.71
N THR A 15 9.16 -11.37 30.01
CA THR A 15 9.87 -10.81 28.86
C THR A 15 8.80 -10.44 27.85
N THR A 16 8.36 -9.19 27.89
CA THR A 16 7.74 -8.55 26.74
C THR A 16 8.78 -8.64 25.64
N PHE A 17 8.65 -9.65 24.77
CA PHE A 17 9.23 -9.55 23.44
C PHE A 17 8.70 -8.23 22.90
N LEU A 18 9.57 -7.22 22.82
CA LEU A 18 9.32 -6.08 21.97
C LEU A 18 9.16 -6.71 20.59
N ASN A 19 7.90 -6.94 20.19
CA ASN A 19 7.60 -7.24 18.80
C ASN A 19 8.28 -6.13 18.02
N VAL A 20 9.19 -6.50 17.13
CA VAL A 20 9.64 -5.60 16.07
C VAL A 20 8.34 -5.16 15.42
N ASP A 21 7.92 -3.92 15.68
CA ASP A 21 6.73 -3.37 15.06
C ASP A 21 7.01 -3.45 13.56
N ALA A 22 6.27 -4.32 12.87
CA ALA A 22 6.45 -4.50 11.45
C ALA A 22 6.32 -3.13 10.78
N SER A 23 7.28 -2.77 9.92
CA SER A 23 7.30 -1.50 9.17
C SER A 23 6.05 -1.30 8.30
N PHE A 24 5.27 -2.38 8.12
CA PHE A 24 4.03 -2.45 7.38
C PHE A 24 2.98 -3.29 8.14
N THR A 25 1.88 -2.67 8.56
CA THR A 25 0.75 -3.36 9.21
C THR A 25 -0.21 -3.97 8.18
N GLY A 26 -0.30 -5.30 8.15
CA GLY A 26 -1.18 -5.99 7.21
C GLY A 26 -0.58 -6.08 5.82
N THR A 27 -1.35 -5.74 4.77
CA THR A 27 -0.94 -5.92 3.36
C THR A 27 -1.29 -4.76 2.44
N TYR A 28 -2.00 -3.75 2.95
CA TYR A 28 -2.55 -2.65 2.16
C TYR A 28 -2.11 -1.31 2.75
N GLY A 29 -1.47 -0.48 1.92
CA GLY A 29 -1.15 0.92 2.19
C GLY A 29 -1.57 1.81 1.03
N VAL A 30 -1.44 3.12 1.18
CA VAL A 30 -1.71 4.08 0.09
C VAL A 30 -0.62 5.14 0.04
N ASN A 31 -0.28 5.58 -1.17
CA ASN A 31 0.58 6.74 -1.38
C ASN A 31 -0.25 8.01 -1.17
N TYR A 32 0.13 8.83 -0.19
CA TYR A 32 -0.46 10.14 0.05
C TYR A 32 0.34 11.21 -0.70
N GLY A 33 0.18 11.20 -2.03
CA GLY A 33 0.69 12.25 -2.92
C GLY A 33 -0.04 13.58 -2.68
N ARG A 34 0.71 14.67 -2.79
CA ARG A 34 0.24 16.03 -2.48
C ARG A 34 0.72 17.06 -3.50
N ILE A 35 1.02 16.64 -4.74
CA ILE A 35 1.24 17.58 -5.85
C ILE A 35 -0.12 18.11 -6.31
N ALA A 36 -0.76 18.85 -5.40
CA ALA A 36 -2.12 19.36 -5.51
C ALA A 36 -2.33 20.56 -4.58
N ASP A 37 -3.24 21.46 -4.94
CA ASP A 37 -3.61 22.65 -4.14
C ASP A 37 -5.08 22.62 -3.66
N ASN A 38 -5.80 21.55 -3.96
CA ASN A 38 -7.25 21.46 -3.76
C ASN A 38 -7.69 20.24 -2.93
N ILE A 39 -6.76 19.52 -2.31
CA ILE A 39 -7.04 18.32 -1.49
C ILE A 39 -7.31 18.69 -0.02
N PRO A 40 -7.93 17.80 0.78
CA PRO A 40 -8.26 18.08 2.17
C PRO A 40 -7.02 18.28 3.06
N SER A 41 -7.19 19.04 4.14
CA SER A 41 -6.14 19.22 5.16
C SER A 41 -5.63 17.88 5.72
N PRO A 42 -4.38 17.79 6.20
CA PRO A 42 -3.86 16.56 6.78
C PRO A 42 -4.72 15.97 7.92
N HIS A 43 -5.36 16.79 8.75
CA HIS A 43 -6.28 16.33 9.80
C HIS A 43 -7.54 15.63 9.22
N SER A 44 -8.11 16.21 8.15
CA SER A 44 -9.21 15.58 7.41
C SER A 44 -8.76 14.27 6.78
N VAL A 45 -7.53 14.22 6.27
CA VAL A 45 -6.94 12.99 5.69
C VAL A 45 -6.78 11.89 6.75
N VAL A 46 -6.36 12.21 7.98
CA VAL A 46 -6.33 11.23 9.08
C VAL A 46 -7.72 10.65 9.34
N THR A 47 -8.76 11.50 9.32
CA THR A 47 -10.15 11.06 9.49
C THR A 47 -10.57 10.11 8.36
N LEU A 48 -10.24 10.46 7.12
CA LEU A 48 -10.52 9.64 5.94
C LEU A 48 -9.85 8.26 6.02
N LEU A 49 -8.54 8.23 6.33
CA LEU A 49 -7.76 7.00 6.42
C LEU A 49 -8.27 6.08 7.53
N LYS A 50 -8.63 6.64 8.69
CA LYS A 50 -9.25 5.89 9.80
C LYS A 50 -10.60 5.29 9.38
N ALA A 51 -11.45 6.07 8.71
CA ALA A 51 -12.74 5.58 8.20
C ALA A 51 -12.56 4.46 7.16
N ALA A 52 -11.58 4.60 6.27
CA ALA A 52 -11.20 3.59 5.28
C ALA A 52 -10.46 2.37 5.88
N LYS A 53 -10.09 2.42 7.17
CA LYS A 53 -9.28 1.42 7.88
C LYS A 53 -7.90 1.19 7.23
N ILE A 54 -7.35 2.23 6.62
CA ILE A 54 -6.00 2.23 6.05
C ILE A 54 -5.02 2.55 7.16
N LYS A 55 -4.01 1.70 7.33
CA LYS A 55 -3.05 1.77 8.43
C LYS A 55 -1.63 2.12 8.01
N ASN A 56 -1.34 2.13 6.71
CA ASN A 56 -0.02 2.41 6.18
C ASN A 56 -0.15 3.48 5.10
N ILE A 57 0.66 4.52 5.20
CA ILE A 57 0.82 5.50 4.14
C ILE A 57 2.30 5.68 3.80
N ARG A 58 2.54 6.13 2.58
CA ARG A 58 3.81 6.67 2.15
C ARG A 58 3.59 8.11 1.70
N ILE A 59 4.43 9.02 2.18
CA ILE A 59 4.54 10.39 1.66
C ILE A 59 5.90 10.54 0.95
N TYR A 60 5.98 11.47 0.01
CA TYR A 60 7.16 11.66 -0.85
C TYR A 60 8.13 12.74 -0.33
N ASP A 61 7.81 13.29 0.83
CA ASP A 61 8.53 14.33 1.54
C ASP A 61 8.51 14.01 3.04
N ALA A 62 8.92 14.96 3.88
CA ALA A 62 8.80 14.88 5.33
C ALA A 62 8.04 16.10 5.87
N ASP A 63 6.87 16.38 5.31
CA ASP A 63 6.08 17.56 5.65
C ASP A 63 5.59 17.61 7.09
N HIS A 64 5.91 18.72 7.73
CA HIS A 64 5.68 18.95 9.15
C HIS A 64 4.18 19.03 9.50
N GLU A 65 3.34 19.58 8.63
CA GLU A 65 1.89 19.65 8.88
C GLU A 65 1.25 18.25 8.86
N VAL A 66 1.69 17.39 7.94
CA VAL A 66 1.29 15.99 7.89
C VAL A 66 1.77 15.26 9.13
N LEU A 67 3.06 15.35 9.46
CA LEU A 67 3.61 14.63 10.60
C LEU A 67 2.97 15.09 11.92
N THR A 68 2.65 16.37 12.08
CA THR A 68 1.89 16.89 13.23
C THR A 68 0.46 16.35 13.27
N ALA A 69 -0.27 16.40 12.15
CA ALA A 69 -1.66 15.97 12.10
C ALA A 69 -1.84 14.47 12.38
N PHE A 70 -0.84 13.66 12.02
CA PHE A 70 -0.87 12.21 12.22
C PHE A 70 -0.48 11.75 13.63
N LYS A 71 -0.14 12.68 14.53
CA LYS A 71 0.15 12.38 15.93
C LYS A 71 -1.01 11.64 16.60
N GLY A 72 -0.72 10.49 17.21
CA GLY A 72 -1.72 9.64 17.87
C GLY A 72 -2.73 8.99 16.92
N SER A 73 -2.50 9.03 15.60
CA SER A 73 -3.42 8.41 14.64
C SER A 73 -3.36 6.88 14.63
N GLY A 74 -2.19 6.31 14.99
CA GLY A 74 -1.89 4.89 14.84
C GLY A 74 -1.65 4.44 13.39
N ILE A 75 -1.55 5.38 12.45
CA ILE A 75 -1.21 5.11 11.05
C ILE A 75 0.30 5.15 10.90
N GLN A 76 0.88 4.12 10.29
CA GLN A 76 2.30 4.02 9.97
C GLN A 76 2.63 4.86 8.75
N ILE A 77 3.73 5.61 8.81
CA ILE A 77 4.18 6.52 7.75
C ILE A 77 5.59 6.14 7.33
N ILE A 78 5.77 5.89 6.03
CA ILE A 78 7.07 6.01 5.37
C ILE A 78 7.20 7.44 4.86
N VAL A 79 8.23 8.16 5.32
CA VAL A 79 8.55 9.51 4.83
C VAL A 79 9.55 9.44 3.68
N GLY A 80 9.49 10.40 2.77
CA GLY A 80 10.41 10.50 1.63
C GLY A 80 11.56 11.47 1.92
N LEU A 81 12.79 11.03 1.68
CA LEU A 81 13.92 11.93 1.48
C LEU A 81 14.00 12.19 -0.03
N GLY A 82 13.62 13.41 -0.43
CA GLY A 82 13.45 13.78 -1.84
C GLY A 82 14.75 13.67 -2.65
N ASN A 83 14.60 13.44 -3.96
CA ASN A 83 15.71 13.21 -4.87
C ASN A 83 16.69 14.39 -4.89
N GLU A 84 16.19 15.61 -4.72
CA GLU A 84 16.96 16.85 -4.63
C GLU A 84 17.92 16.90 -3.43
N SER A 85 17.61 16.15 -2.37
CA SER A 85 18.43 16.10 -1.16
C SER A 85 19.53 15.03 -1.23
N LEU A 86 19.47 14.09 -2.19
CA LEU A 86 20.38 12.94 -2.24
C LEU A 86 21.85 13.35 -2.30
N LYS A 87 22.20 14.30 -3.18
CA LYS A 87 23.60 14.74 -3.35
C LYS A 87 24.15 15.31 -2.05
N ASP A 88 23.42 16.20 -1.38
CA ASP A 88 23.87 16.78 -0.09
C ASP A 88 24.01 15.71 1.00
N ILE A 89 23.00 14.86 1.15
CA ILE A 89 22.98 13.81 2.17
C ILE A 89 24.06 12.74 1.94
N SER A 90 24.46 12.52 0.68
CA SER A 90 25.51 11.57 0.32
C SER A 90 26.92 12.00 0.79
N VAL A 91 27.15 13.31 0.99
CA VAL A 91 28.48 13.86 1.27
C VAL A 91 28.98 13.50 2.66
N ALA A 92 28.12 13.58 3.67
CA ALA A 92 28.52 13.35 5.06
C ALA A 92 27.34 12.98 5.97
N GLU A 93 27.65 12.22 7.03
CA GLU A 93 26.65 11.74 8.00
C GLU A 93 25.98 12.87 8.78
N ASP A 94 26.67 13.98 9.03
CA ASP A 94 26.11 15.15 9.72
C ASP A 94 24.95 15.79 8.94
N ARG A 95 24.98 15.73 7.61
CA ARG A 95 23.86 16.15 6.74
C ARG A 95 22.62 15.29 6.99
N ALA A 96 22.80 13.97 7.03
CA ALA A 96 21.71 13.04 7.36
C ALA A 96 21.19 13.24 8.79
N MET A 97 22.10 13.45 9.76
CA MET A 97 21.75 13.72 11.15
C MET A 97 20.89 14.99 11.27
N ASN A 98 21.30 16.08 10.60
CA ASN A 98 20.54 17.34 10.60
C ASN A 98 19.14 17.14 10.00
N TRP A 99 19.06 16.46 8.86
CA TRP A 99 17.77 16.16 8.23
C TRP A 99 16.86 15.34 9.15
N ILE A 100 17.38 14.32 9.85
CA ILE A 100 16.60 13.50 10.79
C ILE A 100 16.17 14.30 12.02
N ASN A 101 17.04 15.16 12.56
CA ASN A 101 16.73 16.01 13.72
C ASN A 101 15.64 17.04 13.40
N GLU A 102 15.58 17.52 12.16
CA GLU A 102 14.57 18.47 11.71
C GLU A 102 13.25 17.78 11.34
N ASN A 103 13.32 16.65 10.62
CA ASN A 103 12.17 16.10 9.91
C ASN A 103 11.57 14.84 10.53
N VAL A 104 12.26 14.18 11.46
CA VAL A 104 11.83 12.89 12.02
C VAL A 104 11.76 12.94 13.55
N GLN A 105 12.85 13.32 14.22
CA GLN A 105 12.92 13.32 15.68
C GLN A 105 11.81 14.10 16.40
N PRO A 106 11.40 15.31 15.94
CA PRO A 106 10.42 16.11 16.65
C PRO A 106 9.02 15.46 16.69
N TYR A 107 8.76 14.51 15.80
CA TYR A 107 7.44 13.90 15.61
C TYR A 107 7.29 12.56 16.32
N ILE A 108 8.39 11.87 16.62
CA ILE A 108 8.38 10.58 17.32
C ILE A 108 8.43 10.75 18.85
N PRO A 109 7.83 9.83 19.64
CA PRO A 109 7.02 8.69 19.21
C PRO A 109 5.55 9.05 18.93
N GLY A 110 5.19 10.34 18.95
CA GLY A 110 3.81 10.80 18.78
C GLY A 110 3.19 10.39 17.44
N THR A 111 3.98 10.44 16.38
CA THR A 111 3.64 10.00 15.02
C THR A 111 4.43 8.74 14.70
N HIS A 112 3.76 7.73 14.15
CA HIS A 112 4.39 6.43 13.88
C HIS A 112 5.12 6.46 12.53
N ILE A 113 6.30 7.08 12.52
CA ILE A 113 7.22 7.03 11.38
C ILE A 113 7.90 5.66 11.40
N SER A 114 7.57 4.79 10.43
CA SER A 114 8.10 3.42 10.35
C SER A 114 9.24 3.26 9.35
N GLY A 115 9.47 4.26 8.49
CA GLY A 115 10.59 4.21 7.56
C GLY A 115 10.90 5.54 6.87
N ILE A 116 12.10 5.58 6.27
CA ILE A 116 12.60 6.64 5.41
C ILE A 116 12.92 6.02 4.04
N ALA A 117 12.18 6.43 3.01
CA ALA A 117 12.48 6.12 1.63
C ALA A 117 13.49 7.14 1.09
N VAL A 118 14.73 6.69 0.86
CA VAL A 118 15.84 7.50 0.37
C VAL A 118 15.78 7.57 -1.15
N GLY A 119 15.26 8.68 -1.66
CA GLY A 119 14.96 8.87 -3.07
C GLY A 119 13.73 8.07 -3.56
N ASN A 120 13.37 8.29 -4.82
CA ASN A 120 12.32 7.59 -5.54
C ASN A 120 12.71 7.42 -7.01
N GLU A 121 12.73 6.18 -7.50
CA GLU A 121 13.01 5.83 -8.90
C GLU A 121 14.36 6.40 -9.42
N ILE A 122 15.38 6.39 -8.57
CA ILE A 122 16.70 6.96 -8.89
C ILE A 122 17.39 6.16 -9.99
N LEU A 123 17.63 4.88 -9.73
CA LEU A 123 18.29 3.98 -10.67
C LEU A 123 17.38 3.70 -11.87
N GLY A 124 17.96 3.77 -13.08
CA GLY A 124 17.20 3.70 -14.33
C GLY A 124 16.68 5.06 -14.83
N GLY A 125 16.80 6.13 -14.02
CA GLY A 125 16.53 7.51 -14.42
C GLY A 125 17.65 8.16 -15.25
N ALA A 126 17.50 9.44 -15.59
CA ALA A 126 18.43 10.14 -16.48
C ALA A 126 19.69 10.73 -15.78
N ASP A 127 19.65 10.96 -14.46
CA ASP A 127 20.74 11.60 -13.72
C ASP A 127 21.64 10.55 -13.03
N VAL A 128 22.78 10.26 -13.65
CA VAL A 128 23.78 9.30 -13.15
C VAL A 128 24.43 9.78 -11.84
N GLU A 129 24.53 11.09 -11.60
CA GLU A 129 25.08 11.60 -10.33
C GLU A 129 24.16 11.24 -9.16
N LEU A 130 22.84 11.15 -9.38
CA LEU A 130 21.92 10.63 -8.36
C LEU A 130 22.10 9.12 -8.13
N TRP A 131 22.48 8.36 -9.16
CA TRP A 131 22.76 6.93 -9.00
C TRP A 131 23.96 6.71 -8.07
N GLU A 132 25.01 7.51 -8.26
CA GLU A 132 26.21 7.52 -7.42
C GLU A 132 25.91 7.96 -5.99
N ALA A 133 25.06 8.97 -5.81
CA ALA A 133 24.70 9.52 -4.50
C ALA A 133 23.82 8.59 -3.64
N LEU A 134 23.07 7.68 -4.26
CA LEU A 134 22.03 6.89 -3.57
C LEU A 134 22.57 6.02 -2.43
N LEU A 135 23.60 5.22 -2.69
CA LEU A 135 24.15 4.32 -1.67
C LEU A 135 24.79 5.09 -0.50
N PRO A 136 25.68 6.08 -0.72
CA PRO A 136 26.22 6.88 0.39
C PRO A 136 25.12 7.60 1.17
N ALA A 137 24.10 8.15 0.51
CA ALA A 137 22.97 8.79 1.20
C ALA A 137 22.21 7.80 2.11
N ALA A 138 21.88 6.61 1.59
CA ALA A 138 21.21 5.57 2.38
C ALA A 138 22.04 5.10 3.59
N LYS A 139 23.36 4.97 3.41
CA LYS A 139 24.29 4.65 4.51
C LYS A 139 24.34 5.75 5.56
N ASN A 140 24.39 7.01 5.15
CA ASN A 140 24.44 8.15 6.06
C ASN A 140 23.14 8.26 6.87
N VAL A 141 21.98 8.08 6.23
CA VAL A 141 20.67 8.03 6.92
C VAL A 141 20.62 6.92 7.96
N TYR A 142 21.01 5.69 7.57
CA TYR A 142 21.02 4.57 8.51
C TYR A 142 22.01 4.77 9.66
N SER A 143 23.22 5.26 9.39
CA SER A 143 24.22 5.55 10.43
C SER A 143 23.70 6.58 11.43
N ALA A 144 23.07 7.65 10.95
CA ALA A 144 22.45 8.64 11.81
C ALA A 144 21.31 8.04 12.65
N LEU A 145 20.43 7.23 12.07
CA LEU A 145 19.41 6.48 12.83
C LEU A 145 20.03 5.54 13.88
N GLN A 146 21.16 4.89 13.59
CA GLN A 146 21.85 4.04 14.55
C GLN A 146 22.36 4.84 15.75
N ARG A 147 23.00 6.00 15.51
CA ARG A 147 23.49 6.88 16.58
C ARG A 147 22.37 7.40 17.47
N LEU A 148 21.19 7.60 16.89
CA LEU A 148 19.98 8.03 17.61
C LEU A 148 19.22 6.87 18.29
N GLY A 149 19.66 5.62 18.10
CA GLY A 149 18.97 4.43 18.62
C GLY A 149 17.64 4.11 17.91
N LEU A 150 17.41 4.69 16.73
CA LEU A 150 16.16 4.60 15.96
C LEU A 150 16.19 3.55 14.83
N ALA A 151 17.36 3.01 14.48
CA ALA A 151 17.53 2.08 13.37
C ALA A 151 16.76 0.75 13.51
N LYS A 152 16.27 0.41 14.71
CA LYS A 152 15.40 -0.76 14.94
C LYS A 152 13.92 -0.49 14.69
N SER A 153 13.50 0.78 14.75
CA SER A 153 12.10 1.20 14.62
C SER A 153 11.81 1.93 13.31
N ILE A 154 12.84 2.46 12.64
CA ILE A 154 12.71 3.20 11.39
C ILE A 154 13.54 2.48 10.32
N GLU A 155 12.85 1.87 9.35
CA GLU A 155 13.44 1.21 8.20
C GLU A 155 14.06 2.23 7.23
N VAL A 156 15.20 1.90 6.62
CA VAL A 156 15.78 2.68 5.52
C VAL A 156 15.63 1.89 4.23
N SER A 157 15.00 2.45 3.21
CA SER A 157 14.76 1.79 1.92
C SER A 157 14.90 2.77 0.75
N SER A 158 14.78 2.27 -0.48
CA SER A 158 14.75 3.09 -1.70
C SER A 158 13.78 2.45 -2.70
N PRO A 159 12.64 3.08 -3.02
CA PRO A 159 11.73 2.65 -4.08
C PRO A 159 12.33 2.75 -5.49
N HIS A 160 12.18 1.69 -6.28
CA HIS A 160 12.65 1.59 -7.66
C HIS A 160 11.48 1.52 -8.64
N SER A 161 11.67 1.99 -9.88
CA SER A 161 10.78 1.65 -10.99
C SER A 161 11.25 0.35 -11.64
N GLU A 162 10.40 -0.27 -12.48
CA GLU A 162 10.84 -1.42 -13.30
C GLU A 162 11.90 -1.07 -14.35
N ALA A 163 12.26 0.22 -14.52
CA ALA A 163 13.36 0.64 -15.40
C ALA A 163 14.75 0.18 -14.93
N VAL A 164 14.84 -0.41 -13.73
CA VAL A 164 16.05 -1.11 -13.27
C VAL A 164 16.23 -2.48 -13.92
N PHE A 165 15.18 -3.06 -14.54
CA PHE A 165 15.21 -4.37 -15.17
C PHE A 165 15.52 -4.30 -16.66
N ALA A 166 16.31 -5.26 -17.17
CA ALA A 166 16.60 -5.37 -18.60
C ALA A 166 15.43 -6.01 -19.36
N ASN A 167 14.71 -6.88 -18.66
CA ASN A 167 13.55 -7.59 -19.16
C ASN A 167 12.73 -8.04 -17.94
N SER A 168 11.42 -8.18 -18.10
CA SER A 168 10.51 -8.68 -17.05
C SER A 168 9.58 -9.80 -17.54
N TYR A 169 9.70 -10.20 -18.82
CA TYR A 169 8.89 -11.24 -19.44
C TYR A 169 9.76 -12.35 -20.11
N PRO A 170 9.44 -13.64 -19.88
CA PRO A 170 8.61 -14.13 -18.77
C PRO A 170 9.28 -13.79 -17.41
N PRO A 171 8.56 -13.81 -16.27
CA PRO A 171 9.10 -13.37 -14.98
C PRO A 171 10.45 -14.00 -14.61
N SER A 172 10.62 -15.31 -14.86
CA SER A 172 11.87 -16.02 -14.57
C SER A 172 13.06 -15.58 -15.40
N ALA A 173 12.85 -14.84 -16.50
CA ALA A 173 13.92 -14.27 -17.29
C ALA A 173 14.47 -12.99 -16.66
N CYS A 174 13.73 -12.32 -15.77
CA CYS A 174 14.06 -10.99 -15.27
C CYS A 174 15.47 -10.89 -14.66
N ILE A 175 16.20 -9.84 -15.03
CA ILE A 175 17.51 -9.45 -14.49
C ILE A 175 17.57 -7.93 -14.39
N PHE A 176 18.42 -7.42 -13.50
CA PHE A 176 18.79 -6.00 -13.53
C PHE A 176 19.55 -5.66 -14.82
N ARG A 177 19.37 -4.44 -15.32
CA ARG A 177 20.16 -3.91 -16.44
C ARG A 177 21.64 -3.87 -16.06
N GLU A 178 22.49 -4.12 -17.04
CA GLU A 178 23.94 -4.19 -16.84
C GLU A 178 24.52 -2.86 -16.32
N ASP A 179 24.08 -1.74 -16.88
CA ASP A 179 24.52 -0.40 -16.47
C ASP A 179 24.05 -0.01 -15.07
N VAL A 180 22.89 -0.53 -14.65
CA VAL A 180 22.34 -0.35 -13.29
C VAL A 180 22.98 -1.32 -12.28
N ALA A 181 23.45 -2.48 -12.73
CA ALA A 181 23.94 -3.56 -11.86
C ALA A 181 25.08 -3.12 -10.94
N GLN A 182 25.97 -2.24 -11.42
CA GLN A 182 27.09 -1.71 -10.64
C GLN A 182 26.64 -0.83 -9.44
N TYR A 183 25.44 -0.25 -9.50
CA TYR A 183 24.88 0.59 -8.43
C TYR A 183 23.91 -0.19 -7.54
N ILE A 184 23.03 -0.99 -8.14
CA ILE A 184 21.98 -1.68 -7.39
C ILE A 184 22.53 -2.85 -6.56
N LYS A 185 23.56 -3.57 -7.02
CA LYS A 185 24.11 -4.70 -6.23
C LYS A 185 24.75 -4.24 -4.92
N PRO A 186 25.63 -3.20 -4.90
CA PRO A 186 26.12 -2.65 -3.64
C PRO A 186 25.02 -2.09 -2.73
N LEU A 187 23.95 -1.51 -3.31
CA LEU A 187 22.79 -1.06 -2.55
C LEU A 187 22.03 -2.22 -1.91
N LEU A 188 21.78 -3.30 -2.65
CA LEU A 188 21.13 -4.52 -2.16
C LEU A 188 21.98 -5.22 -1.09
N GLU A 189 23.30 -5.23 -1.23
CA GLU A 189 24.22 -5.74 -0.20
C GLU A 189 24.05 -4.97 1.11
N PHE A 190 24.02 -3.65 1.05
CA PHE A 190 23.77 -2.81 2.22
C PHE A 190 22.37 -3.04 2.81
N PHE A 191 21.32 -3.07 1.98
CA PHE A 191 19.95 -3.33 2.44
C PHE A 191 19.78 -4.72 3.05
N SER A 192 20.45 -5.74 2.52
CA SER A 192 20.50 -7.08 3.11
C SER A 192 21.10 -7.07 4.52
N GLN A 193 22.19 -6.32 4.74
CA GLN A 193 22.85 -6.20 6.06
C GLN A 193 21.94 -5.55 7.11
N ILE A 194 21.03 -4.67 6.70
CA ILE A 194 20.08 -3.99 7.59
C ILE A 194 18.68 -4.62 7.56
N ASN A 195 18.50 -5.74 6.86
CA ASN A 195 17.23 -6.44 6.66
C ASN A 195 16.12 -5.56 6.03
N SER A 196 16.49 -4.66 5.12
CA SER A 196 15.53 -3.81 4.40
C SER A 196 14.95 -4.50 3.16
N PRO A 197 13.62 -4.43 2.92
CA PRO A 197 12.98 -4.95 1.71
C PRO A 197 13.42 -4.23 0.43
N PHE A 198 13.26 -4.91 -0.70
CA PHE A 198 13.31 -4.30 -2.02
C PHE A 198 11.95 -3.69 -2.37
N TYR A 199 11.92 -2.37 -2.52
CA TYR A 199 10.71 -1.64 -2.92
C TYR A 199 10.66 -1.44 -4.44
N ILE A 200 9.56 -1.86 -5.06
CA ILE A 200 9.35 -1.74 -6.51
C ILE A 200 8.00 -1.10 -6.83
N ASN A 201 8.00 -0.16 -7.77
CA ASN A 201 6.81 0.44 -8.35
C ASN A 201 6.35 -0.44 -9.50
N ALA A 202 5.24 -1.17 -9.32
CA ALA A 202 4.75 -2.19 -10.25
C ALA A 202 3.40 -1.77 -10.82
N TYR A 203 3.37 -1.35 -12.08
CA TYR A 203 2.19 -0.77 -12.72
C TYR A 203 1.72 -1.57 -13.94
N PRO A 204 0.80 -2.54 -13.75
CA PRO A 204 0.11 -3.20 -14.86
C PRO A 204 -0.57 -2.23 -15.83
N PHE A 205 -1.06 -1.08 -15.33
CA PHE A 205 -1.60 -0.01 -16.16
C PHE A 205 -0.58 0.54 -17.16
N LEU A 206 0.65 0.82 -16.74
CA LEU A 206 1.67 1.39 -17.61
C LEU A 206 2.11 0.39 -18.68
N ALA A 207 2.28 -0.89 -18.30
CA ALA A 207 2.55 -1.96 -19.24
C ALA A 207 1.43 -2.08 -20.29
N TYR A 208 0.17 -2.22 -19.85
CA TYR A 208 -0.97 -2.28 -20.78
C TYR A 208 -1.08 -1.04 -21.67
N LYS A 209 -0.91 0.17 -21.10
CA LYS A 209 -0.94 1.42 -21.86
C LYS A 209 0.12 1.44 -22.97
N SER A 210 1.30 0.88 -22.71
CA SER A 210 2.41 0.85 -23.66
C SER A 210 2.23 -0.14 -24.81
N ASP A 211 1.49 -1.24 -24.58
CA ASP A 211 1.27 -2.29 -25.58
C ASP A 211 -0.14 -2.91 -25.45
N PRO A 212 -1.20 -2.14 -25.75
CA PRO A 212 -2.58 -2.61 -25.57
C PRO A 212 -3.03 -3.64 -26.61
N GLU A 213 -2.25 -3.81 -27.69
CA GLU A 213 -2.53 -4.78 -28.75
C GLU A 213 -2.14 -6.20 -28.36
N HIS A 214 -1.06 -6.36 -27.58
CA HIS A 214 -0.55 -7.68 -27.20
C HIS A 214 -0.82 -8.04 -25.74
N ILE A 215 -1.01 -7.06 -24.85
CA ILE A 215 -1.31 -7.33 -23.44
C ILE A 215 -2.82 -7.48 -23.25
N ASP A 216 -3.27 -8.65 -22.78
CA ASP A 216 -4.67 -8.86 -22.39
C ASP A 216 -5.05 -7.96 -21.21
N LEU A 217 -5.99 -7.04 -21.43
CA LEU A 217 -6.53 -6.16 -20.40
C LEU A 217 -7.08 -6.96 -19.21
N ASN A 218 -7.67 -8.14 -19.42
CA ASN A 218 -8.18 -8.97 -18.32
C ASN A 218 -7.06 -9.49 -17.42
N TYR A 219 -5.90 -9.81 -17.99
CA TYR A 219 -4.70 -10.22 -17.24
C TYR A 219 -4.16 -9.07 -16.39
N ALA A 220 -4.16 -7.84 -16.91
CA ALA A 220 -3.77 -6.64 -16.17
C ALA A 220 -4.78 -6.27 -15.05
N LEU A 221 -6.06 -6.58 -15.24
CA LEU A 221 -7.16 -6.23 -14.31
C LEU A 221 -7.56 -7.33 -13.32
N PHE A 222 -6.80 -8.43 -13.20
CA PHE A 222 -7.14 -9.60 -12.37
C PHE A 222 -8.51 -10.24 -12.72
N LYS A 223 -8.95 -10.11 -13.97
CA LYS A 223 -10.18 -10.75 -14.46
C LYS A 223 -9.85 -12.13 -15.01
N LYS A 224 -10.87 -12.96 -15.23
CA LYS A 224 -10.67 -14.27 -15.88
C LYS A 224 -10.01 -14.08 -17.25
N ASN A 225 -8.88 -14.74 -17.45
CA ASN A 225 -8.07 -14.74 -18.67
C ASN A 225 -7.35 -16.10 -18.79
N ALA A 226 -6.57 -16.29 -19.85
CA ALA A 226 -5.81 -17.52 -20.07
C ALA A 226 -4.57 -17.66 -19.17
N GLY A 227 -4.14 -16.58 -18.54
CA GLY A 227 -2.90 -16.45 -17.79
C GLY A 227 -1.68 -16.51 -18.70
N ILE A 228 -0.51 -16.44 -18.07
CA ILE A 228 0.79 -16.59 -18.72
C ILE A 228 1.50 -17.75 -18.05
N GLN A 229 2.00 -18.68 -18.87
CA GLN A 229 2.87 -19.75 -18.38
C GLN A 229 4.33 -19.37 -18.59
N ASP A 230 5.09 -19.34 -17.50
CA ASP A 230 6.53 -19.21 -17.55
C ASP A 230 7.13 -20.59 -17.89
N THR A 231 7.64 -20.75 -19.11
CA THR A 231 8.10 -22.04 -19.64
C THR A 231 9.38 -22.56 -18.98
N LYS A 232 10.16 -21.71 -18.31
CA LYS A 232 11.39 -22.14 -17.61
C LYS A 232 11.09 -22.71 -16.24
N THR A 233 10.11 -22.13 -15.54
CA THR A 233 9.77 -22.51 -14.16
C THR A 233 8.50 -23.34 -14.05
N ASN A 234 7.71 -23.44 -15.14
CA ASN A 234 6.36 -23.98 -15.19
C ASN A 234 5.36 -23.27 -14.26
N LEU A 235 5.70 -22.07 -13.76
CA LEU A 235 4.79 -21.26 -12.98
C LEU A 235 3.71 -20.65 -13.88
N HIS A 236 2.49 -20.59 -13.38
CA HIS A 236 1.36 -19.98 -14.05
C HIS A 236 0.94 -18.71 -13.31
N TYR A 237 0.83 -17.62 -14.07
CA TYR A 237 0.41 -16.32 -13.57
C TYR A 237 -0.96 -16.01 -14.15
N ASP A 238 -1.97 -15.91 -13.29
CA ASP A 238 -3.33 -15.54 -13.68
C ASP A 238 -3.54 -14.01 -13.71
N ASN A 239 -2.55 -13.23 -13.26
CA ASN A 239 -2.59 -11.78 -13.25
C ASN A 239 -1.18 -11.16 -13.39
N MET A 240 -1.12 -9.98 -14.00
CA MET A 240 0.14 -9.28 -14.28
C MET A 240 0.87 -8.79 -13.03
N PHE A 241 0.14 -8.40 -12.00
CA PHE A 241 0.72 -7.88 -10.76
C PHE A 241 1.60 -8.92 -10.07
N ASP A 242 1.12 -10.17 -9.90
CA ASP A 242 1.91 -11.25 -9.32
C ASP A 242 3.13 -11.60 -10.20
N ALA A 243 3.00 -11.49 -11.53
CA ALA A 243 4.12 -11.68 -12.45
C ALA A 243 5.20 -10.59 -12.33
N MET A 244 4.81 -9.31 -12.16
CA MET A 244 5.73 -8.20 -11.92
C MET A 244 6.47 -8.34 -10.59
N VAL A 245 5.76 -8.74 -9.53
CA VAL A 245 6.39 -9.02 -8.22
C VAL A 245 7.39 -10.17 -8.32
N ASP A 246 7.04 -11.25 -9.02
CA ASP A 246 7.96 -12.38 -9.19
C ASP A 246 9.13 -12.06 -10.12
N ALA A 247 8.95 -11.20 -11.13
CA ALA A 247 10.05 -10.69 -11.93
C ALA A 247 11.10 -10.00 -11.04
N ALA A 248 10.68 -9.18 -10.06
CA ALA A 248 11.59 -8.59 -9.09
C ALA A 248 12.30 -9.66 -8.23
N TYR A 249 11.59 -10.67 -7.74
CA TYR A 249 12.21 -11.78 -7.00
C TYR A 249 13.25 -12.53 -7.83
N PHE A 250 12.96 -12.83 -9.10
CA PHE A 250 13.92 -13.51 -9.99
C PHE A 250 15.16 -12.66 -10.28
N ALA A 251 15.00 -11.34 -10.45
CA ALA A 251 16.15 -10.44 -10.60
C ALA A 251 17.02 -10.41 -9.34
N LEU A 252 16.42 -10.37 -8.15
CA LEU A 252 17.11 -10.42 -6.86
C LEU A 252 17.87 -11.73 -6.70
N GLU A 253 17.25 -12.87 -6.98
CA GLU A 253 17.88 -14.19 -6.89
C GLU A 253 19.14 -14.29 -7.77
N LYS A 254 19.03 -13.89 -9.05
CA LYS A 254 20.18 -13.90 -9.97
C LYS A 254 21.26 -12.89 -9.61
N ALA A 255 20.92 -11.87 -8.84
CA ALA A 255 21.87 -10.92 -8.29
C ALA A 255 22.50 -11.40 -6.97
N GLY A 256 22.06 -12.53 -6.40
CA GLY A 256 22.58 -13.10 -5.16
C GLY A 256 21.77 -12.77 -3.89
N PHE A 257 20.59 -12.17 -4.04
CA PHE A 257 19.78 -11.63 -2.93
C PHE A 257 18.46 -12.39 -2.74
N GLU A 258 18.53 -13.73 -2.72
CA GLU A 258 17.35 -14.61 -2.71
C GLU A 258 16.40 -14.40 -1.51
N LYS A 259 16.95 -13.96 -0.37
CA LYS A 259 16.20 -13.79 0.88
C LYS A 259 15.49 -12.44 1.00
N THR A 260 15.74 -11.51 0.08
CA THR A 260 15.20 -10.15 0.15
C THR A 260 13.69 -10.17 -0.09
N GLU A 261 12.91 -9.60 0.84
CA GLU A 261 11.47 -9.39 0.67
C GLU A 261 11.22 -8.34 -0.42
N VAL A 262 10.16 -8.50 -1.21
CA VAL A 262 9.68 -7.48 -2.15
C VAL A 262 8.42 -6.84 -1.60
N ILE A 263 8.41 -5.52 -1.53
CA ILE A 263 7.21 -4.72 -1.21
C ILE A 263 6.91 -3.83 -2.41
N VAL A 264 5.65 -3.78 -2.83
CA VAL A 264 5.25 -2.87 -3.91
C VAL A 264 5.06 -1.46 -3.35
N SER A 265 5.97 -0.53 -3.63
CA SER A 265 5.91 0.86 -3.16
C SER A 265 4.85 1.67 -3.89
N GLU A 266 4.51 1.29 -5.12
CA GLU A 266 3.45 1.95 -5.88
C GLU A 266 2.80 1.00 -6.87
N THR A 267 1.48 1.06 -6.94
CA THR A 267 0.71 0.42 -8.00
C THR A 267 -0.67 1.05 -8.09
N GLY A 268 -1.21 1.20 -9.29
CA GLY A 268 -2.49 1.88 -9.47
C GLY A 268 -2.95 1.84 -10.91
N TRP A 269 -4.11 2.43 -11.15
CA TRP A 269 -4.72 2.51 -12.49
C TRP A 269 -5.47 3.83 -12.63
N ALA A 270 -5.12 4.61 -13.66
CA ALA A 270 -5.70 5.92 -13.88
C ALA A 270 -7.16 5.83 -14.33
N SER A 271 -8.02 6.67 -13.75
CA SER A 271 -9.45 6.73 -14.04
C SER A 271 -9.82 7.62 -15.23
N LYS A 272 -8.84 8.35 -15.77
CA LYS A 272 -8.97 9.19 -16.95
C LYS A 272 -7.58 9.42 -17.53
N GLY A 273 -7.44 9.34 -18.85
CA GLY A 273 -6.20 9.66 -19.56
C GLY A 273 -6.46 10.47 -20.83
N ASP A 274 -5.40 10.79 -21.54
CA ASP A 274 -5.46 11.36 -22.88
C ASP A 274 -5.96 10.32 -23.90
N GLN A 275 -6.26 10.74 -25.13
CA GLN A 275 -6.83 9.85 -26.16
C GLN A 275 -5.96 8.63 -26.49
N ASN A 276 -4.64 8.76 -26.31
CA ASN A 276 -3.65 7.70 -26.54
C ASN A 276 -3.34 6.87 -25.28
N GLU A 277 -4.02 7.10 -24.17
CA GLU A 277 -3.79 6.37 -22.92
C GLU A 277 -4.79 5.23 -22.74
N ALA A 278 -4.56 4.16 -23.51
CA ALA A 278 -5.44 2.99 -23.53
C ALA A 278 -5.72 2.44 -22.12
N GLY A 279 -6.99 2.17 -21.85
CA GLY A 279 -7.46 1.60 -20.59
C GLY A 279 -7.65 2.61 -19.45
N ALA A 280 -7.29 3.88 -19.61
CA ALA A 280 -7.46 4.92 -18.58
C ALA A 280 -8.92 5.40 -18.47
N ASP A 281 -9.75 4.63 -17.77
CA ASP A 281 -11.16 4.95 -17.53
C ASP A 281 -11.64 4.54 -16.12
N PRO A 282 -12.77 5.08 -15.62
CA PRO A 282 -13.22 4.82 -14.26
C PRO A 282 -13.59 3.36 -14.00
N LYS A 283 -14.04 2.61 -15.02
CA LYS A 283 -14.43 1.20 -14.87
C LYS A 283 -13.20 0.32 -14.69
N ASN A 284 -12.14 0.55 -15.46
CA ASN A 284 -10.89 -0.17 -15.33
C ASN A 284 -10.16 0.19 -14.03
N ALA A 285 -10.10 1.49 -13.68
CA ALA A 285 -9.51 1.94 -12.41
C ALA A 285 -10.21 1.30 -11.19
N ARG A 286 -11.54 1.30 -11.19
CA ARG A 286 -12.33 0.61 -10.16
C ARG A 286 -12.02 -0.88 -10.12
N THR A 287 -11.98 -1.54 -11.28
CA THR A 287 -11.75 -2.98 -11.38
C THR A 287 -10.38 -3.36 -10.83
N TYR A 288 -9.33 -2.64 -11.26
CA TYR A 288 -7.96 -2.87 -10.80
C TYR A 288 -7.84 -2.71 -9.28
N ASN A 289 -8.21 -1.55 -8.75
CA ASN A 289 -8.02 -1.23 -7.33
C ASN A 289 -8.90 -2.09 -6.41
N TYR A 290 -10.12 -2.44 -6.84
CA TYR A 290 -10.97 -3.38 -6.10
C TYR A 290 -10.37 -4.79 -6.07
N ASN A 291 -9.93 -5.30 -7.22
CA ASN A 291 -9.36 -6.65 -7.31
C ASN A 291 -8.01 -6.76 -6.61
N LEU A 292 -7.17 -5.72 -6.69
CA LEU A 292 -5.92 -5.64 -5.94
C LEU A 292 -6.18 -5.66 -4.43
N ARG A 293 -7.14 -4.86 -3.94
CA ARG A 293 -7.56 -4.92 -2.53
C ARG A 293 -7.99 -6.33 -2.13
N LYS A 294 -8.84 -6.98 -2.94
CA LYS A 294 -9.25 -8.37 -2.73
C LYS A 294 -8.06 -9.33 -2.75
N ARG A 295 -7.10 -9.16 -3.66
CA ARG A 295 -5.88 -9.97 -3.76
C ARG A 295 -5.00 -9.86 -2.51
N LEU A 296 -4.81 -8.66 -2.00
CA LEU A 296 -3.99 -8.38 -0.81
C LEU A 296 -4.67 -8.91 0.46
N THR A 297 -5.99 -8.77 0.60
CA THR A 297 -6.73 -9.30 1.77
C THR A 297 -6.66 -10.82 1.94
N LYS A 298 -6.34 -11.57 0.87
CA LYS A 298 -6.11 -13.02 0.96
C LYS A 298 -4.87 -13.38 1.77
N LYS A 299 -3.94 -12.43 1.99
CA LYS A 299 -2.66 -12.66 2.68
C LYS A 299 -1.89 -13.86 2.13
N LYS A 300 -1.85 -13.98 0.80
CA LYS A 300 -1.12 -15.03 0.08
C LYS A 300 0.07 -14.44 -0.68
N GLY A 301 1.09 -15.25 -0.86
CA GLY A 301 2.19 -14.93 -1.75
C GLY A 301 1.86 -15.09 -3.23
N THR A 302 2.86 -14.88 -4.06
CA THR A 302 2.85 -15.03 -5.52
C THR A 302 3.13 -16.50 -5.92
N PRO A 303 3.02 -16.87 -7.20
CA PRO A 303 3.41 -18.21 -7.67
C PRO A 303 4.84 -18.63 -7.28
N HIS A 304 5.84 -17.75 -7.41
CA HIS A 304 7.25 -18.04 -7.06
C HIS A 304 7.53 -17.93 -5.56
N ARG A 305 6.82 -17.04 -4.85
CA ARG A 305 6.95 -16.84 -3.39
C ARG A 305 5.64 -17.11 -2.65
N PRO A 306 5.07 -18.33 -2.69
CA PRO A 306 3.72 -18.61 -2.18
C PRO A 306 3.57 -18.41 -0.66
N LYS A 307 4.69 -18.48 0.08
CA LYS A 307 4.74 -18.34 1.54
C LYS A 307 5.02 -16.90 2.01
N THR A 308 5.40 -15.99 1.11
CA THR A 308 5.70 -14.59 1.45
C THR A 308 4.49 -13.73 1.14
N VAL A 309 3.87 -13.14 2.16
CA VAL A 309 2.65 -12.34 1.97
C VAL A 309 2.96 -11.09 1.16
N VAL A 310 2.22 -10.87 0.06
CA VAL A 310 2.38 -9.65 -0.74
C VAL A 310 1.83 -8.44 -0.01
N LYS A 311 2.62 -7.35 0.00
CA LYS A 311 2.29 -6.04 0.56
C LYS A 311 2.41 -4.99 -0.56
N ALA A 312 1.49 -4.02 -0.57
CA ALA A 312 1.53 -2.95 -1.56
C ALA A 312 0.98 -1.63 -1.03
N TYR A 313 1.56 -0.53 -1.51
CA TYR A 313 1.00 0.82 -1.42
C TYR A 313 0.30 1.18 -2.74
N ILE A 314 -0.97 1.54 -2.66
CA ILE A 314 -1.78 1.90 -3.82
C ILE A 314 -1.50 3.37 -4.16
N PHE A 315 -1.15 3.62 -5.42
CA PHE A 315 -1.00 4.95 -5.99
C PHE A 315 -2.32 5.40 -6.65
N ALA A 316 -3.00 6.43 -6.15
CA ALA A 316 -2.70 7.23 -4.96
C ALA A 316 -3.97 7.57 -4.18
N LEU A 317 -3.83 8.21 -3.02
CA LEU A 317 -4.96 8.58 -2.18
C LEU A 317 -5.89 9.58 -2.89
N PHE A 318 -5.34 10.63 -3.51
CA PHE A 318 -6.10 11.68 -4.19
C PHE A 318 -5.74 11.81 -5.66
N ASN A 319 -6.64 12.39 -6.44
CA ASN A 319 -6.29 12.97 -7.73
C ASN A 319 -5.45 14.23 -7.48
N GLU A 320 -4.26 14.28 -8.06
CA GLU A 320 -3.27 15.34 -7.83
C GLU A 320 -3.26 16.30 -9.02
N ASN A 321 -3.99 17.42 -8.92
CA ASN A 321 -4.27 18.30 -10.06
C ASN A 321 -3.04 19.04 -10.61
N LEU A 322 -1.96 19.16 -9.84
CA LEU A 322 -0.74 19.85 -10.25
C LEU A 322 0.33 18.89 -10.80
N LYS A 323 0.06 17.57 -10.88
CA LYS A 323 1.01 16.63 -11.48
C LYS A 323 1.26 16.97 -12.96
N PRO A 324 2.54 17.10 -13.38
CA PRO A 324 2.89 17.34 -14.78
C PRO A 324 2.64 16.09 -15.63
N GLY A 325 2.81 16.21 -16.94
CA GLY A 325 2.71 15.08 -17.87
C GLY A 325 1.28 14.77 -18.34
N PRO A 326 1.02 13.53 -18.78
CA PRO A 326 -0.25 13.17 -19.41
C PRO A 326 -1.44 13.22 -18.44
N THR A 327 -2.66 13.20 -18.98
CA THR A 327 -3.87 13.30 -18.15
C THR A 327 -4.00 12.18 -17.13
N SER A 328 -3.47 10.98 -17.40
CA SER A 328 -3.43 9.88 -16.42
C SER A 328 -2.84 10.28 -15.08
N GLU A 329 -1.76 11.09 -15.08
CA GLU A 329 -1.01 11.46 -13.88
C GLU A 329 -1.87 12.18 -12.85
N ARG A 330 -2.87 12.94 -13.30
CA ARG A 330 -3.79 13.70 -12.45
C ARG A 330 -5.00 12.90 -11.99
N ASN A 331 -5.11 11.61 -12.35
CA ASN A 331 -6.35 10.82 -12.23
C ASN A 331 -6.17 9.41 -11.63
N PHE A 332 -5.12 9.18 -10.84
CA PHE A 332 -4.88 7.91 -10.12
C PHE A 332 -5.62 7.78 -8.77
N GLY A 333 -6.20 8.87 -8.28
CA GLY A 333 -6.77 8.97 -6.94
C GLY A 333 -7.91 7.99 -6.65
N LEU A 334 -7.82 7.32 -5.51
CA LEU A 334 -8.95 6.58 -4.92
C LEU A 334 -10.07 7.55 -4.48
N PHE A 335 -9.70 8.77 -4.12
CA PHE A 335 -10.60 9.87 -3.77
C PHE A 335 -10.36 11.07 -4.67
N LYS A 336 -11.41 11.88 -4.86
CA LYS A 336 -11.34 13.18 -5.52
C LYS A 336 -10.81 14.23 -4.55
N ALA A 337 -10.52 15.41 -5.07
CA ALA A 337 -10.02 16.56 -4.31
C ALA A 337 -10.91 16.95 -3.11
N ASP A 338 -12.23 16.81 -3.23
CA ASP A 338 -13.18 17.08 -2.14
C ASP A 338 -13.26 15.96 -1.07
N GLY A 339 -12.50 14.88 -1.22
CA GLY A 339 -12.53 13.72 -0.35
C GLY A 339 -13.69 12.75 -0.61
N SER A 340 -14.53 12.97 -1.63
CA SER A 340 -15.48 11.98 -2.11
C SER A 340 -14.75 10.84 -2.84
N ILE A 341 -15.38 9.67 -2.95
CA ILE A 341 -14.78 8.54 -3.67
C ILE A 341 -14.69 8.83 -5.17
N SER A 342 -13.58 8.46 -5.81
CA SER A 342 -13.47 8.48 -7.28
C SER A 342 -14.35 7.39 -7.90
N TYR A 343 -14.37 6.22 -7.28
CA TYR A 343 -15.14 5.04 -7.67
C TYR A 343 -15.26 4.10 -6.47
N ASP A 344 -16.33 3.30 -6.42
CA ASP A 344 -16.60 2.44 -5.26
C ASP A 344 -15.74 1.17 -5.25
N ILE A 345 -14.79 1.12 -4.32
CA ILE A 345 -14.01 -0.10 -3.98
C ILE A 345 -14.26 -0.56 -2.54
N GLY A 346 -15.36 -0.12 -1.92
CA GLY A 346 -15.70 -0.39 -0.53
C GLY A 346 -15.02 0.54 0.48
N PHE A 347 -14.70 1.77 0.07
CA PHE A 347 -14.29 2.86 0.97
C PHE A 347 -15.40 3.91 1.06
N THR A 348 -15.42 4.63 2.17
CA THR A 348 -16.30 5.78 2.39
C THR A 348 -15.48 7.07 2.28
N GLY A 349 -15.98 8.04 1.53
CA GLY A 349 -15.35 9.37 1.43
C GLY A 349 -15.60 10.25 2.65
N LEU A 350 -14.99 11.44 2.66
CA LEU A 350 -15.25 12.49 3.65
C LEU A 350 -16.63 13.13 3.48
N VAL A 351 -17.07 13.24 2.23
CA VAL A 351 -18.44 13.64 1.91
C VAL A 351 -19.26 12.36 1.84
N GLY A 352 -20.32 12.27 2.67
CA GLY A 352 -21.30 11.20 2.55
C GLY A 352 -21.83 11.14 1.11
N PRO A 353 -22.28 9.97 0.61
CA PRO A 353 -22.74 9.87 -0.76
C PRO A 353 -23.85 10.90 -0.99
N SER A 354 -23.54 11.99 -1.70
CA SER A 354 -24.54 12.89 -2.24
C SER A 354 -25.48 12.01 -3.05
N ALA A 355 -26.78 12.09 -2.76
CA ALA A 355 -27.82 11.19 -3.19
C ALA A 355 -27.72 10.82 -4.68
N ALA A 356 -26.96 9.78 -5.00
CA ALA A 356 -26.95 9.14 -6.29
C ALA A 356 -27.97 8.01 -6.21
N SER A 357 -29.17 8.33 -6.69
CA SER A 357 -30.22 7.42 -7.14
C SER A 357 -30.43 6.17 -6.29
N SER A 358 -31.48 6.18 -5.50
CA SER A 358 -32.15 4.99 -4.97
C SER A 358 -32.03 3.81 -5.94
N SER A 359 -31.23 2.83 -5.59
CA SER A 359 -31.33 1.50 -6.17
C SER A 359 -32.69 0.95 -5.76
N LEU A 360 -33.69 1.19 -6.60
CA LEU A 360 -34.96 0.49 -6.54
C LEU A 360 -34.65 -1.00 -6.61
N LEU A 361 -34.72 -1.66 -5.45
CA LEU A 361 -34.90 -3.09 -5.36
C LEU A 361 -36.21 -3.41 -6.08
N ASN A 362 -36.07 -3.84 -7.32
CA ASN A 362 -37.16 -4.27 -8.18
C ASN A 362 -37.66 -5.63 -7.69
N TYR A 363 -38.58 -5.63 -6.71
CA TYR A 363 -39.40 -6.80 -6.41
C TYR A 363 -40.46 -6.93 -7.51
N LYS A 364 -40.14 -7.71 -8.54
CA LYS A 364 -41.13 -8.14 -9.53
C LYS A 364 -42.22 -8.95 -8.82
N GLY A 365 -43.46 -8.51 -8.99
CA GLY A 365 -44.65 -9.12 -8.41
C GLY A 365 -44.94 -10.53 -8.92
N LEU A 366 -45.52 -11.33 -8.03
CA LEU A 366 -46.37 -12.46 -8.40
C LEU A 366 -47.77 -11.91 -8.73
N GLY A 367 -48.21 -12.13 -9.96
CA GLY A 367 -49.57 -11.88 -10.39
C GLY A 367 -50.52 -13.04 -10.05
N LEU A 368 -51.64 -12.66 -9.43
CA LEU A 368 -53.03 -13.08 -9.71
C LEU A 368 -53.37 -14.58 -9.80
N ARG A 369 -54.24 -15.00 -8.87
CA ARG A 369 -55.55 -15.59 -9.21
C ARG A 369 -56.53 -15.40 -8.03
N GLY A 370 -57.59 -14.62 -8.26
CA GLY A 370 -58.70 -14.49 -7.31
C GLY A 370 -59.76 -15.55 -7.54
N TRP A 371 -60.51 -15.88 -6.47
CA TRP A 371 -61.97 -16.10 -6.51
C TRP A 371 -62.57 -16.38 -5.12
N PHE A 372 -63.79 -15.83 -4.90
CA PHE A 372 -64.77 -16.04 -3.81
C PHE A 372 -64.38 -15.63 -2.38
N GLN A 373 -65.27 -15.25 -1.45
CA GLN A 373 -66.56 -14.55 -1.36
C GLN A 373 -66.84 -14.44 0.16
N SER A 374 -67.70 -13.52 0.57
CA SER A 374 -68.46 -13.48 1.84
C SER A 374 -67.75 -13.19 3.18
N SER A 375 -68.01 -11.96 3.64
CA SER A 375 -68.47 -11.54 4.98
C SER A 375 -68.56 -12.56 6.12
N HIS A 376 -67.96 -12.24 7.28
CA HIS A 376 -68.63 -12.21 8.58
C HIS A 376 -67.92 -11.26 9.56
N THR A 377 -68.74 -10.58 10.35
CA THR A 377 -68.49 -9.60 11.40
C THR A 377 -68.25 -10.26 12.77
N TRP A 378 -67.94 -9.43 13.79
CA TRP A 378 -67.90 -9.69 15.26
C TRP A 378 -66.53 -10.15 15.82
N VAL A 379 -66.00 -9.71 16.97
CA VAL A 379 -66.39 -8.73 18.01
C VAL A 379 -65.14 -8.41 18.88
N PHE A 380 -65.19 -7.28 19.60
CA PHE A 380 -64.34 -6.80 20.72
C PHE A 380 -63.83 -7.91 21.69
N THR A 381 -62.71 -7.79 22.43
CA THR A 381 -62.52 -6.89 23.60
C THR A 381 -61.08 -6.92 24.15
N SER A 382 -60.80 -5.84 24.87
CA SER A 382 -59.60 -5.34 25.55
C SER A 382 -59.19 -6.04 26.87
N CYS A 383 -58.00 -5.63 27.36
CA CYS A 383 -57.52 -5.58 28.77
C CYS A 383 -57.02 -6.90 29.39
N ALA A 384 -56.16 -6.94 30.43
CA ALA A 384 -55.05 -6.15 30.99
C ALA A 384 -54.72 -6.82 32.36
N ALA A 385 -53.44 -6.82 32.79
CA ALA A 385 -52.96 -7.02 34.17
C ALA A 385 -53.14 -8.42 34.82
N VAL A 386 -52.43 -8.88 35.87
CA VAL A 386 -51.17 -8.58 36.60
C VAL A 386 -50.93 -9.83 37.49
N LEU A 387 -49.66 -10.03 37.89
CA LEU A 387 -49.05 -10.95 38.86
C LEU A 387 -49.84 -11.60 40.04
N PHE A 388 -49.20 -12.69 40.53
CA PHE A 388 -49.08 -13.22 41.91
C PHE A 388 -50.19 -14.15 42.45
N LEU A 389 -49.88 -15.44 42.71
CA LEU A 389 -49.39 -15.99 43.99
C LEU A 389 -49.28 -17.54 43.95
N MET A 390 -48.52 -18.05 44.92
CA MET A 390 -47.93 -19.39 45.04
C MET A 390 -48.85 -20.48 45.65
N LEU A 391 -48.37 -21.73 45.50
CA LEU A 391 -48.54 -22.93 46.35
C LEU A 391 -49.88 -23.69 46.29
N THR A 392 -49.85 -24.85 45.62
CA THR A 392 -49.75 -26.19 46.24
C THR A 392 -49.20 -27.19 45.23
#